data_AF-A0A1F5TP73-F1
#
_entry.id   AF-A0A1F5TP73-F1
#
_cell.length_a   1.000
_cell.length_b   1.000
_cell.length_c   1.000
_cell.angle_alpha   90.00
_cell.angle_beta   90.00
_cell.angle_gamma   90.00
#
_symmetry.space_group_name_H-M   'P 1'
#
loop_
_entity.id
_entity.type
_entity.pdbx_description
1 polymer ?
#
loop_
_entity_poly.entity_id
_entity_poly.type
_entity_poly.pdbx_seq_one_letter_code
_entity_poly.pdbx_strand_id
1 'polypeptide(L)'
;MAAKTQTQLWQQHFLKGDYDEHYPSEQVVRFLSRFQKQHGPGILLDLGCGVGRHLGLAAEKGFDAYGMDIAGSALAKTRKNLAAKGYKAHLKKGSLVKLPYFDNFFDIVISYGVFDHVIFSQAMDGVREVLRVLKNNGLIYFKLETTDSPEMKRGRTAGKNTRILNSACEKGITQHFFSLPEIYRLFKDFKILTLEREDITNIRQSCRLLSRWHVIAQKYEKK
;
A
#
# COMPACT_ATOMS: atom_id res chain seq x y z
N MET A 1 22.30 -21.81 -5.83
CA MET A 1 22.01 -20.63 -4.97
C MET A 1 20.54 -20.65 -4.59
N ALA A 2 20.20 -20.46 -3.31
CA ALA A 2 18.80 -20.38 -2.87
C ALA A 2 18.08 -19.19 -3.53
N ALA A 3 16.79 -19.34 -3.85
CA ALA A 3 15.98 -18.25 -4.37
C ALA A 3 15.87 -17.14 -3.32
N LYS A 4 16.02 -15.87 -3.74
CA LYS A 4 15.88 -14.71 -2.84
C LYS A 4 14.44 -14.62 -2.33
N THR A 5 14.29 -14.23 -1.06
CA THR A 5 12.98 -13.95 -0.47
C THR A 5 12.42 -12.61 -0.97
N GLN A 6 11.11 -12.38 -0.85
CA GLN A 6 10.49 -11.09 -1.19
C GLN A 6 11.16 -9.93 -0.44
N THR A 7 11.47 -10.11 0.85
CA THR A 7 12.19 -9.10 1.65
C THR A 7 13.55 -8.76 1.06
N GLN A 8 14.33 -9.75 0.62
CA GLN A 8 15.65 -9.54 0.03
C GLN A 8 15.56 -8.82 -1.32
N LEU A 9 14.54 -9.14 -2.12
CA LEU A 9 14.29 -8.48 -3.40
C LEU A 9 13.94 -7.00 -3.19
N TRP A 10 12.97 -6.69 -2.32
CA TRP A 10 12.60 -5.31 -1.99
C TRP A 10 13.77 -4.52 -1.41
N GLN A 11 14.53 -5.12 -0.48
CA GLN A 11 15.73 -4.50 0.05
C GLN A 11 16.69 -4.07 -1.07
N GLN A 12 16.89 -4.92 -2.07
CA GLN A 12 17.77 -4.64 -3.20
C GLN A 12 17.22 -3.55 -4.14
N HIS A 13 15.92 -3.56 -4.43
CA HIS A 13 15.29 -2.54 -5.27
C HIS A 13 15.40 -1.14 -4.66
N PHE A 14 15.13 -1.01 -3.36
CA PHE A 14 15.31 0.26 -2.67
C PHE A 14 16.77 0.71 -2.61
N LEU A 15 17.75 -0.20 -2.54
CA LEU A 15 19.17 0.17 -2.62
C LEU A 15 19.58 0.70 -4.00
N LYS A 16 18.94 0.22 -5.08
CA LYS A 16 19.20 0.68 -6.45
C LYS A 16 18.56 2.02 -6.80
N GLY A 17 17.55 2.45 -6.04
CA GLY A 17 16.82 3.69 -6.34
C GLY A 17 15.65 3.52 -7.32
N ASP A 18 15.22 2.27 -7.58
CA ASP A 18 14.13 1.97 -8.52
C ASP A 18 12.77 2.60 -8.10
N TYR A 19 12.65 3.03 -6.84
CA TYR A 19 11.40 3.55 -6.22
C TYR A 19 11.60 4.88 -5.47
N ASP A 20 12.44 5.77 -5.98
CA ASP A 20 12.68 7.09 -5.38
C ASP A 20 11.61 8.13 -5.79
N GLU A 21 10.33 7.73 -5.84
CA GLU A 21 9.22 8.65 -6.10
C GLU A 21 8.89 9.44 -4.83
N HIS A 22 9.08 10.76 -4.87
CA HIS A 22 8.99 11.61 -3.68
C HIS A 22 7.64 12.32 -3.52
N TYR A 23 6.81 12.35 -4.56
CA TYR A 23 5.53 13.05 -4.54
C TYR A 23 4.39 12.10 -4.15
N PRO A 24 3.51 12.51 -3.24
CA PRO A 24 2.35 11.72 -2.89
C PRO A 24 1.39 11.61 -4.08
N SER A 25 0.66 10.50 -4.15
CA SER A 25 -0.40 10.30 -5.15
C SER A 25 -1.54 11.29 -4.92
N GLU A 26 -2.08 11.86 -6.00
CA GLU A 26 -3.24 12.77 -5.98
C GLU A 26 -4.44 12.16 -5.23
N GLN A 27 -4.66 10.86 -5.39
CA GLN A 27 -5.76 10.16 -4.74
C GLN A 27 -5.58 10.09 -3.22
N VAL A 28 -4.34 9.90 -2.74
CA VAL A 28 -4.01 9.93 -1.31
C VAL A 28 -4.09 11.36 -0.77
N VAL A 29 -3.65 12.36 -1.53
CA VAL A 29 -3.81 13.79 -1.19
C VAL A 29 -5.29 14.12 -0.99
N ARG A 30 -6.14 13.72 -1.94
CA ARG A 30 -7.60 13.91 -1.91
C ARG A 30 -8.22 13.23 -0.69
N PHE A 31 -7.85 11.97 -0.44
CA PHE A 31 -8.35 11.19 0.70
C PHE A 31 -7.98 11.82 2.05
N LEU A 32 -6.69 12.09 2.29
CA LEU A 32 -6.22 12.65 3.57
C LEU A 32 -6.75 14.07 3.80
N SER A 33 -6.87 14.89 2.75
CA SER A 33 -7.42 16.25 2.89
C SER A 33 -8.90 16.23 3.27
N ARG A 34 -9.69 15.29 2.72
CA ARG A 34 -11.10 15.11 3.10
C ARG A 34 -11.23 14.63 4.55
N PHE A 35 -10.44 13.64 4.95
CA PHE A 35 -10.45 13.16 6.33
C PHE A 35 -10.08 14.28 7.31
N GLN A 36 -8.96 14.98 7.05
CA GLN A 36 -8.46 16.05 7.91
C GLN A 36 -9.52 17.15 8.09
N LYS A 37 -10.23 17.53 7.01
CA LYS A 37 -11.29 18.52 7.07
C LYS A 37 -12.48 18.08 7.94
N GLN A 38 -12.81 16.79 7.94
CA GLN A 38 -13.99 16.26 8.63
C GLN A 38 -13.72 15.86 10.08
N HIS A 39 -12.52 15.36 10.38
CA HIS A 39 -12.19 14.74 11.67
C HIS A 39 -10.97 15.38 12.36
N GLY A 40 -10.28 16.32 11.71
CA GLY A 40 -8.95 16.76 12.12
C GLY A 40 -7.86 15.75 11.75
N PRO A 41 -6.58 16.06 12.04
CA PRO A 41 -5.52 15.07 11.92
C PRO A 41 -5.66 13.98 12.99
N GLY A 42 -5.52 12.72 12.58
CA GLY A 42 -5.56 11.55 13.46
C GLY A 42 -4.23 10.80 13.50
N ILE A 43 -4.27 9.55 13.99
CA ILE A 43 -3.14 8.62 13.95
C ILE A 43 -3.22 7.81 12.65
N LEU A 44 -2.22 7.98 11.78
CA LEU A 44 -2.18 7.38 10.45
C LEU A 44 -1.10 6.29 10.36
N LEU A 45 -1.43 5.14 9.79
CA LEU A 45 -0.46 4.13 9.36
C LEU A 45 -0.33 4.11 7.83
N ASP A 46 0.88 4.30 7.33
CA ASP A 46 1.28 3.98 5.95
C ASP A 46 1.91 2.59 5.91
N LEU A 47 1.14 1.61 5.44
CA LEU A 47 1.47 0.19 5.42
C LEU A 47 2.15 -0.16 4.09
N GLY A 48 3.47 -0.39 4.15
CA GLY A 48 4.37 -0.47 3.00
C GLY A 48 4.79 0.92 2.52
N CYS A 49 5.30 1.74 3.45
CA CYS A 49 5.54 3.17 3.22
C CYS A 49 6.68 3.48 2.24
N GLY A 50 7.49 2.49 1.85
CA GLY A 50 8.59 2.65 0.90
C GLY A 50 9.57 3.76 1.30
N VAL A 51 9.72 4.78 0.44
CA VAL A 51 10.57 5.97 0.66
C VAL A 51 9.86 7.14 1.35
N GLY A 52 8.64 6.94 1.84
CA GLY A 52 7.98 7.84 2.78
C GLY A 52 7.23 9.01 2.15
N ARG A 53 6.86 8.93 0.87
CA ARG A 53 6.17 10.02 0.17
C ARG A 53 4.83 10.41 0.80
N HIS A 54 4.03 9.43 1.23
CA HIS A 54 2.75 9.68 1.89
C HIS A 54 2.91 10.02 3.37
N LEU A 55 3.94 9.50 4.04
CA LEU A 55 4.31 9.94 5.39
C LEU A 55 4.70 11.42 5.43
N GLY A 56 5.42 11.92 4.42
CA GLY A 56 5.75 13.34 4.32
C GLY A 56 4.50 14.22 4.24
N LEU A 57 3.54 13.82 3.39
CA LEU A 57 2.23 14.47 3.28
C LEU A 57 1.44 14.39 4.59
N ALA A 58 1.43 13.23 5.26
CA ALA A 58 0.73 13.05 6.53
C ALA A 58 1.31 13.97 7.62
N ALA A 59 2.64 14.03 7.74
CA ALA A 59 3.32 14.92 8.67
C ALA A 59 3.07 16.40 8.37
N GLU A 60 3.12 16.80 7.09
CA GLU A 60 2.77 18.16 6.64
C GLU A 60 1.35 18.55 7.04
N LYS A 61 0.41 17.59 6.99
CA LYS A 61 -0.98 17.77 7.40
C LYS A 61 -1.23 17.59 8.90
N GLY A 62 -0.18 17.40 9.70
CA GLY A 62 -0.26 17.32 11.16
C GLY A 62 -0.75 15.98 11.71
N PHE A 63 -0.81 14.92 10.90
CA PHE A 63 -1.12 13.57 11.40
C PHE A 63 0.02 13.03 12.27
N ASP A 64 -0.32 12.24 13.28
CA ASP A 64 0.66 11.38 13.97
C ASP A 64 0.96 10.17 13.06
N ALA A 65 2.06 10.28 12.32
CA ALA A 65 2.36 9.40 11.19
C ALA A 65 3.23 8.20 11.58
N TYR A 66 2.73 7.01 11.26
CA TYR A 66 3.42 5.73 11.42
C TYR A 66 3.70 5.13 10.05
N GLY A 67 4.94 4.72 9.80
CA GLY A 67 5.34 4.02 8.60
C GLY A 67 5.80 2.61 8.92
N MET A 68 5.31 1.63 8.16
CA MET A 68 5.85 0.27 8.23
C MET A 68 6.27 -0.22 6.86
N ASP A 69 7.43 -0.87 6.77
CA ASP A 69 7.89 -1.52 5.55
C ASP A 69 8.66 -2.80 5.87
N ILE A 70 8.67 -3.76 4.94
CA ILE A 70 9.43 -5.01 5.09
C ILE A 70 10.93 -4.80 4.84
N ALA A 71 11.28 -3.79 4.03
CA ALA A 71 12.65 -3.47 3.65
C ALA A 71 13.25 -2.40 4.59
N GLY A 72 14.37 -2.75 5.22
CA GLY A 72 15.10 -1.81 6.09
C GLY A 72 15.74 -0.66 5.30
N SER A 73 16.15 -0.89 4.04
CA SER A 73 16.66 0.17 3.16
C SER A 73 15.60 1.23 2.86
N ALA A 74 14.34 0.82 2.68
CA ALA A 74 13.21 1.73 2.47
C ALA A 74 13.03 2.67 3.68
N LEU A 75 13.02 2.10 4.89
CA LEU A 75 12.90 2.87 6.13
C LEU A 75 14.08 3.82 6.37
N ALA A 76 15.30 3.42 6.01
CA ALA A 76 16.47 4.29 6.10
C ALA A 76 16.34 5.51 5.16
N LYS A 77 15.91 5.29 3.91
CA LYS A 77 15.61 6.36 2.95
C LYS A 77 14.47 7.25 3.43
N THR A 78 13.38 6.67 3.90
CA THR A 78 12.24 7.41 4.48
C THR A 78 12.69 8.35 5.60
N ARG A 79 13.52 7.86 6.53
CA ARG A 79 14.04 8.70 7.62
C ARG A 79 14.82 9.90 7.10
N LYS A 80 15.69 9.71 6.11
CA LYS A 80 16.45 10.79 5.47
C LYS A 80 15.54 11.79 4.76
N ASN A 81 14.56 11.28 3.99
CA ASN A 81 13.63 12.10 3.22
C ASN A 81 12.73 12.96 4.11
N LEU A 82 12.23 12.41 5.22
CA LEU A 82 11.44 13.16 6.19
C LEU A 82 12.29 14.22 6.91
N ALA A 83 13.50 13.84 7.36
CA ALA A 83 14.40 14.77 8.04
C ALA A 83 14.79 15.95 7.15
N ALA A 84 15.03 15.73 5.85
CA ALA A 84 15.32 16.79 4.89
C ALA A 84 14.19 17.82 4.73
N LYS A 85 12.95 17.45 5.09
CA LYS A 85 11.77 18.32 5.08
C LYS A 85 11.40 18.84 6.48
N GLY A 86 12.20 18.53 7.51
CA GLY A 86 11.89 18.89 8.90
C GLY A 86 10.78 18.06 9.54
N TYR A 87 10.38 16.94 8.94
CA TYR A 87 9.33 16.06 9.44
C TYR A 87 9.87 14.84 10.18
N LYS A 88 9.02 14.24 11.02
CA LYS A 88 9.28 12.99 11.74
C LYS A 88 8.09 12.04 11.59
N ALA A 89 8.37 10.74 11.67
CA ALA A 89 7.36 9.69 11.68
C ALA A 89 7.87 8.49 12.50
N HIS A 90 6.94 7.70 13.02
CA HIS A 90 7.22 6.45 13.72
C HIS A 90 7.46 5.33 12.71
N LEU A 91 8.72 4.97 12.48
CA LEU A 91 9.10 3.97 11.48
C LEU A 91 9.37 2.60 12.10
N LYS A 92 8.76 1.54 11.56
CA LYS A 92 8.94 0.17 12.03
C LYS A 92 9.17 -0.79 10.86
N LYS A 93 10.11 -1.73 11.04
CA LYS A 93 10.26 -2.86 10.12
C LYS A 93 9.25 -3.94 10.51
N GLY A 94 8.48 -4.44 9.55
CA GLY A 94 7.48 -5.46 9.85
C GLY A 94 6.87 -6.10 8.61
N SER A 95 6.03 -7.11 8.84
CA SER A 95 5.30 -7.83 7.80
C SER A 95 3.82 -7.50 7.88
N LEU A 96 3.15 -7.37 6.74
CA LEU A 96 1.72 -7.04 6.70
C LEU A 96 0.81 -8.12 7.31
N VAL A 97 1.26 -9.37 7.39
CA VAL A 97 0.45 -10.48 7.96
C VAL A 97 0.47 -10.54 9.49
N LYS A 98 1.30 -9.72 10.14
CA LYS A 98 1.37 -9.62 11.61
C LYS A 98 1.84 -8.23 12.00
N LEU A 99 0.89 -7.34 12.21
CA LEU A 99 1.11 -5.94 12.51
C LEU A 99 1.48 -5.79 13.99
N PRO A 100 2.66 -5.22 14.31
CA PRO A 100 3.15 -5.13 15.69
C PRO A 100 2.61 -3.87 16.39
N TYR A 101 1.29 -3.71 16.36
CA TYR A 101 0.51 -2.61 16.93
C TYR A 101 -0.69 -3.14 17.70
N PHE A 102 -1.19 -2.35 18.64
CA PHE A 102 -2.36 -2.68 19.44
C PHE A 102 -3.65 -2.64 18.62
N ASP A 103 -4.68 -3.30 19.13
CA ASP A 103 -6.04 -3.24 18.59
C ASP A 103 -6.56 -1.80 18.68
N ASN A 104 -7.37 -1.38 17.70
CA ASN A 104 -8.03 -0.07 17.68
C ASN A 104 -7.09 1.12 17.95
N PHE A 105 -5.91 1.13 17.32
CA PHE A 105 -4.89 2.15 17.51
C PHE A 105 -4.93 3.24 16.44
N PHE A 106 -5.16 2.89 15.18
CA PHE A 106 -5.10 3.84 14.06
C PHE A 106 -6.48 4.39 13.68
N ASP A 107 -6.54 5.69 13.41
CA ASP A 107 -7.74 6.32 12.83
C ASP A 107 -7.82 6.07 11.31
N ILE A 108 -6.65 5.99 10.66
CA ILE A 108 -6.51 5.75 9.23
C ILE A 108 -5.40 4.74 8.94
N VAL A 109 -5.64 3.84 7.98
CA VAL A 109 -4.59 3.03 7.35
C VAL A 109 -4.58 3.28 5.85
N ILE A 110 -3.42 3.65 5.30
CA ILE A 110 -3.19 3.70 3.86
C ILE A 110 -2.27 2.55 3.43
N SER A 111 -2.53 1.96 2.27
CA SER A 111 -1.67 0.97 1.63
C SER A 111 -1.69 1.20 0.13
N TYR A 112 -0.54 1.56 -0.44
CA TYR A 112 -0.46 1.96 -1.84
C TYR A 112 0.38 0.98 -2.65
N GLY A 113 -0.27 -0.01 -3.28
CA GLY A 113 0.41 -0.97 -4.14
C GLY A 113 1.24 -2.03 -3.40
N VAL A 114 0.84 -2.40 -2.19
CA VAL A 114 1.65 -3.25 -1.29
C VAL A 114 1.07 -4.66 -1.21
N PHE A 115 -0.25 -4.76 -1.07
CA PHE A 115 -0.98 -6.03 -1.00
C PHE A 115 -0.94 -6.80 -2.32
N ASP A 116 -0.61 -6.11 -3.41
CA ASP A 116 -0.33 -6.72 -4.71
C ASP A 116 0.93 -7.58 -4.66
N HIS A 117 1.82 -7.43 -3.67
CA HIS A 117 3.09 -8.15 -3.61
C HIS A 117 3.09 -9.40 -2.72
N VAL A 118 1.91 -9.88 -2.37
CA VAL A 118 1.70 -11.11 -1.61
C VAL A 118 0.64 -11.97 -2.29
N ILE A 119 0.59 -13.25 -1.96
CA ILE A 119 -0.49 -14.13 -2.45
C ILE A 119 -1.82 -13.76 -1.80
N PHE A 120 -2.94 -14.09 -2.44
CA PHE A 120 -4.28 -13.70 -1.98
C PHE A 120 -4.57 -14.10 -0.52
N SER A 121 -4.13 -15.28 -0.07
CA SER A 121 -4.32 -15.69 1.33
C SER A 121 -3.60 -14.77 2.32
N GLN A 122 -2.37 -14.35 2.01
CA GLN A 122 -1.62 -13.40 2.82
C GLN A 122 -2.23 -11.99 2.76
N ALA A 123 -2.80 -11.58 1.62
CA ALA A 123 -3.56 -10.34 1.52
C ALA A 123 -4.79 -10.36 2.47
N MET A 124 -5.52 -11.49 2.51
CA MET A 124 -6.63 -11.69 3.46
C MET A 124 -6.15 -11.59 4.92
N ASP A 125 -5.02 -12.23 5.27
CA ASP A 125 -4.45 -12.14 6.61
C ASP A 125 -4.05 -10.70 6.96
N GLY A 126 -3.43 -9.99 6.01
CA GLY A 126 -3.07 -8.59 6.19
C GLY A 126 -4.28 -7.68 6.40
N VAL A 127 -5.38 -7.88 5.65
CA VAL A 127 -6.58 -7.06 5.83
C VAL A 127 -7.27 -7.37 7.17
N ARG A 128 -7.18 -8.59 7.69
CA ARG A 128 -7.62 -8.90 9.06
C ARG A 128 -6.81 -8.16 10.11
N GLU A 129 -5.49 -8.11 9.95
CA GLU A 129 -4.64 -7.32 10.85
C GLU A 129 -4.94 -5.82 10.75
N VAL A 130 -5.18 -5.30 9.55
CA VAL A 130 -5.62 -3.91 9.33
C VAL A 130 -6.94 -3.65 10.06
N LEU A 131 -7.92 -4.55 9.93
CA LEU A 131 -9.19 -4.46 10.66
C LEU A 131 -8.97 -4.46 12.19
N ARG A 132 -8.03 -5.27 12.69
CA ARG A 132 -7.71 -5.33 14.13
C ARG A 132 -7.13 -4.01 14.64
N VAL A 133 -6.11 -3.47 13.96
CA VAL A 133 -5.40 -2.25 14.41
C VAL A 133 -6.16 -0.96 14.14
N LEU A 134 -7.12 -0.96 13.22
CA LEU A 134 -7.94 0.23 12.93
C LEU A 134 -8.98 0.43 14.03
N LYS A 135 -9.19 1.67 14.48
CA LYS A 135 -10.27 2.06 15.40
C LYS A 135 -11.64 1.80 14.78
N ASN A 136 -12.67 1.66 15.63
CA ASN A 136 -14.05 1.69 15.16
C ASN A 136 -14.30 2.99 14.37
N ASN A 137 -15.06 2.89 13.28
CA ASN A 137 -15.29 3.99 12.33
C ASN A 137 -14.04 4.53 11.62
N GLY A 138 -12.86 3.96 11.87
CA GLY A 138 -11.62 4.30 11.16
C GLY A 138 -11.70 3.94 9.69
N LEU A 139 -10.91 4.66 8.88
CA LEU A 139 -10.94 4.54 7.42
C LEU A 139 -9.69 3.87 6.87
N ILE A 140 -9.85 3.19 5.75
CA ILE A 140 -8.73 2.71 4.96
C ILE A 140 -8.72 3.34 3.56
N TYR A 141 -7.53 3.49 2.99
CA TYR A 141 -7.34 3.74 1.56
C TYR A 141 -6.38 2.71 0.99
N PHE A 142 -6.85 1.93 0.01
CA PHE A 142 -6.07 0.87 -0.63
C PHE A 142 -6.02 1.11 -2.14
N LYS A 143 -4.79 1.12 -2.68
CA LYS A 143 -4.55 1.01 -4.13
C LYS A 143 -4.08 -0.40 -4.44
N LEU A 144 -4.75 -1.08 -5.36
CA LEU A 144 -4.49 -2.47 -5.74
C LEU A 144 -4.40 -2.62 -7.26
N GLU A 145 -3.70 -3.64 -7.73
CA GLU A 145 -3.55 -4.02 -9.14
C GLU A 145 -4.78 -4.82 -9.57
N THR A 146 -5.38 -4.52 -10.73
CA THR A 146 -6.54 -5.27 -11.23
C THR A 146 -6.16 -6.37 -12.20
N THR A 147 -6.96 -7.43 -12.29
CA THR A 147 -6.85 -8.47 -13.32
C THR A 147 -6.96 -7.94 -14.75
N ASP A 148 -7.53 -6.74 -14.95
CA ASP A 148 -7.65 -6.10 -16.26
C ASP A 148 -6.35 -5.39 -16.70
N SER A 149 -5.34 -5.33 -15.81
CA SER A 149 -4.04 -4.73 -16.13
C SER A 149 -3.32 -5.55 -17.22
N PRO A 150 -2.73 -4.93 -18.26
CA PRO A 150 -1.93 -5.63 -19.25
C PRO A 150 -0.76 -6.44 -18.66
N GLU A 151 -0.24 -6.01 -17.52
CA GLU A 151 0.80 -6.71 -16.76
C GLU A 151 0.38 -8.12 -16.32
N MET A 152 -0.92 -8.40 -16.20
CA MET A 152 -1.43 -9.74 -15.86
C MET A 152 -1.08 -10.81 -16.92
N LYS A 153 -0.78 -10.36 -18.16
CA LYS A 153 -0.31 -11.21 -19.27
C LYS A 153 1.21 -11.40 -19.29
N ARG A 154 1.95 -10.77 -18.36
CA ARG A 154 3.42 -10.77 -18.31
C ARG A 154 3.93 -11.60 -17.13
N GLY A 155 5.21 -11.98 -17.19
CA GLY A 155 5.85 -12.80 -16.17
C GLY A 155 5.47 -14.29 -16.22
N ARG A 156 5.87 -15.03 -15.18
CA ARG A 156 5.56 -16.46 -15.04
C ARG A 156 4.36 -16.66 -14.12
N THR A 157 3.45 -17.57 -14.46
CA THR A 157 2.32 -17.92 -13.60
C THR A 157 2.79 -18.53 -12.28
N ALA A 158 2.28 -18.02 -11.16
CA ALA A 158 2.56 -18.54 -9.81
C ALA A 158 1.30 -18.93 -9.02
N GLY A 159 0.12 -18.73 -9.62
CA GLY A 159 -1.17 -19.07 -9.03
C GLY A 159 -2.32 -18.39 -9.77
N LYS A 160 -3.55 -18.61 -9.32
CA LYS A 160 -4.72 -17.85 -9.80
C LYS A 160 -4.46 -16.37 -9.56
N ASN A 161 -4.64 -15.58 -10.60
CA ASN A 161 -4.40 -14.14 -10.59
C ASN A 161 -3.00 -13.70 -10.08
N THR A 162 -2.01 -14.60 -10.10
CA THR A 162 -0.69 -14.34 -9.50
C THR A 162 0.41 -14.62 -10.52
N ARG A 163 1.38 -13.71 -10.59
CA ARG A 163 2.54 -13.74 -11.48
C ARG A 163 3.83 -13.52 -10.71
N ILE A 164 4.93 -14.04 -11.24
CA ILE A 164 6.29 -13.62 -10.89
C ILE A 164 6.78 -12.73 -12.02
N LEU A 165 7.07 -11.48 -11.69
CA LEU A 165 7.44 -10.47 -12.68
C LEU A 165 8.80 -10.76 -13.32
N ASN A 166 8.91 -10.43 -14.60
CA ASN A 166 10.12 -10.54 -15.40
C ASN A 166 10.65 -9.18 -15.89
N SER A 167 10.01 -8.08 -15.49
CA SER A 167 10.43 -6.70 -15.79
C SER A 167 11.78 -6.39 -15.13
N ALA A 168 12.56 -5.50 -15.74
CA ALA A 168 13.89 -5.12 -15.22
C ALA A 168 13.83 -4.53 -13.80
N CYS A 169 12.78 -3.76 -13.50
CA CYS A 169 12.59 -3.05 -12.24
C CYS A 169 12.04 -3.93 -11.10
N GLU A 170 11.43 -5.09 -11.38
CA GLU A 170 10.75 -5.92 -10.37
C GLU A 170 11.03 -7.42 -10.57
N LYS A 171 12.15 -7.76 -11.21
CA LYS A 171 12.46 -9.14 -11.61
C LYS A 171 12.43 -10.08 -10.40
N GLY A 172 11.52 -11.05 -10.43
CA GLY A 172 11.37 -12.06 -9.38
C GLY A 172 10.38 -11.69 -8.27
N ILE A 173 9.86 -10.47 -8.25
CA ILE A 173 8.79 -10.06 -7.33
C ILE A 173 7.51 -10.80 -7.69
N THR A 174 6.80 -11.27 -6.66
CA THR A 174 5.47 -11.85 -6.81
C THR A 174 4.48 -10.69 -6.91
N GLN A 175 3.57 -10.75 -7.88
CA GLN A 175 2.47 -9.82 -8.02
C GLN A 175 1.15 -10.56 -8.17
N HIS A 176 0.19 -10.23 -7.32
CA HIS A 176 -1.20 -10.62 -7.39
C HIS A 176 -2.02 -9.49 -8.01
N PHE A 177 -3.00 -9.86 -8.82
CA PHE A 177 -3.93 -8.96 -9.47
C PHE A 177 -5.33 -9.28 -8.94
N PHE A 178 -6.02 -8.30 -8.42
CA PHE A 178 -7.32 -8.48 -7.78
C PHE A 178 -8.45 -8.37 -8.78
N SER A 179 -9.30 -9.39 -8.84
CA SER A 179 -10.59 -9.31 -9.52
C SER A 179 -11.62 -8.61 -8.64
N LEU A 180 -12.70 -8.08 -9.25
CA LEU A 180 -13.79 -7.45 -8.48
C LEU A 180 -14.39 -8.37 -7.38
N PRO A 181 -14.65 -9.68 -7.62
CA PRO A 181 -15.08 -10.59 -6.55
C PRO A 181 -14.06 -10.76 -5.43
N GLU A 182 -12.76 -10.74 -5.75
CA GLU A 182 -11.69 -10.79 -4.75
C GLU A 182 -11.64 -9.51 -3.91
N ILE A 183 -11.90 -8.33 -4.48
CA ILE A 183 -12.02 -7.07 -3.74
C ILE A 183 -13.16 -7.17 -2.71
N TYR A 184 -14.35 -7.60 -3.12
CA TYR A 184 -15.48 -7.76 -2.19
C TYR A 184 -15.19 -8.80 -1.10
N ARG A 185 -14.49 -9.89 -1.44
CA ARG A 185 -14.08 -10.89 -0.45
C ARG A 185 -13.04 -10.35 0.53
N LEU A 186 -12.09 -9.56 0.03
CA LEU A 186 -10.99 -8.99 0.80
C LEU A 186 -11.51 -7.99 1.84
N PHE A 187 -12.45 -7.12 1.45
CA PHE A 187 -13.01 -6.08 2.31
C PHE A 187 -14.40 -6.43 2.85
N LYS A 188 -14.76 -7.72 2.93
CA LYS A 188 -16.09 -8.18 3.37
C LYS A 188 -16.50 -7.70 4.77
N ASP A 189 -15.51 -7.47 5.64
CA ASP A 189 -15.70 -7.05 7.04
C ASP A 189 -15.58 -5.51 7.18
N PHE A 190 -15.60 -4.78 6.07
CA PHE A 190 -15.63 -3.33 6.01
C PHE A 190 -16.86 -2.84 5.25
N LYS A 191 -17.35 -1.66 5.62
CA LYS A 191 -18.29 -0.90 4.79
C LYS A 191 -17.50 -0.20 3.68
N ILE A 192 -17.58 -0.70 2.45
CA ILE A 192 -16.97 -0.04 1.28
C ILE A 192 -17.72 1.28 1.03
N LEU A 193 -17.00 2.40 1.12
CA LEU A 193 -17.54 3.75 0.87
C LEU A 193 -17.31 4.18 -0.57
N THR A 194 -16.17 3.78 -1.15
CA THR A 194 -15.81 4.08 -2.54
C THR A 194 -15.02 2.91 -3.11
N LEU A 195 -15.38 2.51 -4.33
CA LEU A 195 -14.68 1.51 -5.10
C LEU A 195 -14.60 2.02 -6.55
N GLU A 196 -13.42 2.50 -6.93
CA GLU A 196 -13.15 3.08 -8.25
C GLU A 196 -12.11 2.21 -8.98
N ARG A 197 -12.24 2.08 -10.30
CA ARG A 197 -11.17 1.56 -11.17
C ARG A 197 -10.63 2.73 -11.99
N GLU A 198 -9.31 2.90 -11.99
CA GLU A 198 -8.63 3.90 -12.79
C GLU A 198 -7.84 3.22 -13.91
N ASP A 199 -8.08 3.66 -15.15
CA ASP A 199 -7.46 3.15 -16.37
C ASP A 199 -6.65 4.30 -17.02
N ILE A 200 -5.31 4.25 -16.92
CA ILE A 200 -4.41 5.29 -17.44
C ILE A 200 -3.69 4.76 -18.68
N THR A 201 -3.85 5.43 -19.82
CA THR A 201 -3.10 5.11 -21.04
C THR A 201 -2.05 6.18 -21.33
N ASN A 202 -0.77 5.79 -21.34
CA ASN A 202 0.30 6.69 -21.80
C ASN A 202 0.42 6.63 -23.33
N ILE A 203 -0.11 7.65 -24.01
CA ILE A 203 -0.12 7.75 -25.49
C ILE A 203 1.30 7.96 -26.05
N ARG A 204 2.19 8.64 -25.32
CA ARG A 204 3.56 8.92 -25.77
C ARG A 204 4.51 7.73 -25.63
N GLN A 205 4.25 6.81 -24.71
CA GLN A 205 5.10 5.66 -24.40
C GLN A 205 4.43 4.34 -24.79
N SER A 206 4.04 4.22 -26.07
CA SER A 206 3.59 2.95 -26.65
C SER A 206 2.33 2.36 -25.98
N CYS A 207 1.33 3.21 -25.68
CA CYS A 207 0.03 2.81 -25.11
C CYS A 207 0.17 1.84 -23.91
N ARG A 208 1.03 2.17 -22.95
CA ARG A 208 1.03 1.43 -21.67
C ARG A 208 -0.24 1.80 -20.92
N LEU A 209 -1.19 0.87 -20.89
CA LEU A 209 -2.36 0.93 -20.03
C LEU A 209 -1.97 0.45 -18.62
N LEU A 210 -2.19 1.28 -17.61
CA LEU A 210 -2.16 0.90 -16.21
C LEU A 210 -3.60 0.87 -15.71
N SER A 211 -4.00 -0.21 -15.05
CA SER A 211 -5.35 -0.35 -14.52
C SER A 211 -5.28 -0.70 -13.03
N ARG A 212 -5.91 0.09 -12.16
CA ARG A 212 -5.81 -0.04 -10.69
C ARG A 212 -7.16 0.09 -10.01
N TRP A 213 -7.34 -0.62 -8.90
CA TRP A 213 -8.45 -0.40 -7.98
C TRP A 213 -8.07 0.64 -6.92
N HIS A 214 -9.00 1.51 -6.59
CA HIS A 214 -8.95 2.39 -5.44
C HIS A 214 -10.13 2.07 -4.52
N VAL A 215 -9.82 1.67 -3.30
CA VAL A 215 -10.81 1.28 -2.29
C VAL A 215 -10.70 2.21 -1.10
N ILE A 216 -11.81 2.87 -0.77
CA ILE A 216 -12.00 3.52 0.52
C ILE A 216 -13.08 2.75 1.26
N ALA A 217 -12.75 2.28 2.45
CA ALA A 217 -13.68 1.52 3.27
C ALA A 217 -13.57 1.94 4.74
N GLN A 218 -14.63 1.69 5.50
CA GLN A 218 -14.75 2.02 6.91
C GLN A 218 -14.92 0.74 7.72
N LYS A 219 -14.20 0.63 8.83
CA LYS A 219 -14.45 -0.45 9.79
C LYS A 219 -15.80 -0.23 10.47
N TYR A 220 -16.63 -1.27 10.48
CA TYR A 220 -17.92 -1.23 11.17
C TYR A 220 -17.74 -0.86 12.65
N GLU A 221 -18.67 -0.08 13.16
CA GLU A 221 -18.84 0.09 14.59
C GLU A 221 -19.28 -1.26 15.18
N LYS A 222 -18.55 -1.77 16.18
CA LYS A 222 -19.04 -2.89 16.96
C LYS A 222 -20.23 -2.38 17.77
N LYS A 223 -21.41 -2.94 17.53
CA LYS A 223 -22.59 -2.77 18.40
C LYS A 223 -22.28 -3.26 19.81
#